data_AF-A0A7C8V7Q6-F1
#
_entry.id   AF-A0A7C8V7Q6-F1
#
_cell.length_a   1.000
_cell.length_b   1.000
_cell.length_c   1.000
_cell.angle_alpha   90.00
_cell.angle_beta   90.00
_cell.angle_gamma   90.00
#
_symmetry.space_group_name_H-M   'P 1'
#
loop_
_entity.id
_entity.type
_entity.pdbx_description
1 polymer ?
#
loop_
_entity_poly.entity_id
_entity_poly.type
_entity_poly.pdbx_seq_one_letter_code
_entity_poly.pdbx_strand_id
1 'polypeptide(L)'
;MKLVPAFIFPHAPTIPITCNGGMRMPGWYDIVDFGNLTAKEDENGLKSSTRILQGIITEQVELGISSKRIILGGFSQGGVMSLLTGLTSEMSLGGIVALSSYLPMRDQVSLMITDANRKTPIFMGHGKEDPVVKHAWGIMSRDLLLKQKCEVTWHEYDGLGHSVDPEEINTLERWIASRLAPEKGPAGSSKSEL
;
A
#
# COMPACT_ATOMS: atom_id res chain seq x y z
N MET A 1 -0.07 -19.50 21.50
CA MET A 1 0.56 -19.74 20.19
C MET A 1 1.04 -18.39 19.66
N LYS A 2 2.35 -18.17 19.46
CA LYS A 2 2.84 -16.94 18.81
C LYS A 2 2.53 -17.05 17.32
N LEU A 3 1.79 -16.08 16.77
CA LEU A 3 1.60 -15.98 15.33
C LEU A 3 2.93 -15.56 14.70
N VAL A 4 3.43 -16.34 13.75
CA VAL A 4 4.62 -16.00 12.96
C VAL A 4 4.14 -15.33 11.67
N PRO A 5 4.55 -14.10 11.35
CA PRO A 5 4.19 -13.47 10.09
C PRO A 5 4.87 -14.17 8.91
N ALA A 6 4.13 -14.35 7.81
CA ALA A 6 4.69 -14.74 6.52
C ALA A 6 4.88 -13.49 5.66
N PHE A 7 5.99 -13.42 4.93
CA PHE A 7 6.30 -12.33 4.01
C PHE A 7 6.39 -12.86 2.58
N ILE A 8 5.70 -12.20 1.66
CA ILE A 8 5.73 -12.51 0.22
C ILE A 8 6.27 -11.29 -0.51
N PHE A 9 7.36 -11.47 -1.26
CA PHE A 9 8.01 -10.43 -2.06
C PHE A 9 7.92 -10.79 -3.54
N PRO A 10 6.81 -10.46 -4.23
CA PRO A 10 6.65 -10.81 -5.63
C PRO A 10 7.60 -10.01 -6.52
N HIS A 11 8.05 -10.63 -7.61
CA HIS A 11 8.85 -9.94 -8.62
C HIS A 11 7.95 -9.25 -9.63
N ALA A 12 8.26 -7.98 -9.93
CA ALA A 12 7.61 -7.26 -11.01
C ALA A 12 7.96 -7.89 -12.37
N PRO A 13 7.04 -7.84 -13.35
CA PRO A 13 7.33 -8.31 -14.70
C PRO A 13 8.39 -7.43 -15.39
N THR A 14 9.12 -8.01 -16.36
CA THR A 14 10.09 -7.27 -17.17
C THR A 14 9.40 -6.57 -18.35
N ILE A 15 9.23 -5.25 -18.23
CA ILE A 15 8.54 -4.37 -19.19
C ILE A 15 9.49 -3.28 -19.71
N PRO A 16 9.24 -2.68 -20.88
CA PRO A 16 9.94 -1.45 -21.29
C PRO A 16 9.54 -0.29 -20.36
N ILE A 17 10.52 0.53 -19.96
CA ILE A 17 10.31 1.74 -19.16
C ILE A 17 10.65 2.98 -19.99
N THR A 18 9.63 3.78 -20.31
CA THR A 18 9.71 4.91 -21.25
C THR A 18 10.68 6.00 -20.77
N CYS A 19 10.62 6.41 -19.50
CA CYS A 19 11.52 7.43 -18.95
C CYS A 19 13.00 6.98 -18.95
N ASN A 20 13.25 5.67 -19.04
CA ASN A 20 14.58 5.07 -19.15
C ASN A 20 14.91 4.69 -20.61
N GLY A 21 14.40 5.43 -21.59
CA GLY A 21 14.69 5.21 -23.00
C GLY A 21 14.14 3.89 -23.56
N GLY A 22 13.09 3.34 -22.94
CA GLY A 22 12.48 2.07 -23.34
C GLY A 22 13.26 0.82 -22.92
N MET A 23 14.27 0.96 -22.04
CA MET A 23 15.01 -0.17 -21.50
C MET A 23 14.06 -1.16 -20.79
N ARG A 24 14.25 -2.46 -21.05
CA ARG A 24 13.46 -3.52 -20.41
C ARG A 24 14.04 -3.86 -19.04
N MET A 25 13.25 -3.67 -18.00
CA MET A 25 13.63 -3.94 -16.61
C MET A 25 12.38 -4.32 -15.78
N PRO A 26 12.55 -4.86 -14.57
CA PRO A 26 11.42 -5.10 -13.68
C PRO A 26 10.63 -3.81 -13.41
N GLY A 27 9.33 -3.84 -13.68
CA GLY A 27 8.43 -2.71 -13.45
C GLY A 27 6.97 -3.15 -13.42
N TRP A 28 6.20 -2.63 -12.48
CA TRP A 28 4.77 -2.91 -12.35
C TRP A 28 3.93 -2.18 -13.40
N TYR A 29 4.37 -1.02 -13.85
CA TYR A 29 3.72 -0.26 -14.93
C TYR A 29 4.76 0.63 -15.61
N ASP A 30 4.44 1.13 -16.80
CA ASP A 30 5.35 2.03 -17.49
C ASP A 30 5.37 3.42 -16.82
N ILE A 31 6.57 3.97 -16.64
CA ILE A 31 6.77 5.32 -16.13
C ILE A 31 7.20 6.18 -17.32
N VAL A 32 6.31 7.07 -17.72
CA VAL A 32 6.54 7.97 -18.86
C VAL A 32 7.39 9.17 -18.44
N ASP A 33 7.09 9.76 -17.29
CA ASP A 33 7.74 10.97 -16.80
C ASP A 33 7.75 11.05 -15.25
N PHE A 34 8.93 11.04 -14.64
CA PHE A 34 9.13 11.26 -13.20
C PHE A 34 9.00 12.73 -12.77
N GLY A 35 8.88 13.67 -13.71
CA GLY A 35 8.76 15.10 -13.44
C GLY A 35 7.32 15.57 -13.27
N ASN A 36 6.34 14.82 -13.82
CA ASN A 36 4.99 15.29 -14.04
C ASN A 36 3.89 14.26 -13.69
N LEU A 37 3.30 14.41 -12.51
CA LEU A 37 2.14 13.65 -12.07
C LEU A 37 0.86 13.85 -12.90
N THR A 38 0.76 14.90 -13.69
CA THR A 38 -0.40 15.13 -14.56
C THR A 38 -0.17 14.56 -15.96
N ALA A 39 1.00 13.98 -16.22
CA ALA A 39 1.24 13.24 -17.44
C ALA A 39 0.32 12.02 -17.51
N LYS A 40 0.04 11.56 -18.72
CA LYS A 40 -0.79 10.38 -18.94
C LYS A 40 -0.12 9.16 -18.30
N GLU A 41 -0.84 8.51 -17.39
CA GLU A 41 -0.40 7.28 -16.72
C GLU A 41 -0.62 6.03 -17.61
N ASP A 42 0.20 5.01 -17.40
CA ASP A 42 0.00 3.68 -18.00
C ASP A 42 -1.11 2.91 -17.27
N GLU A 43 -2.36 3.31 -17.52
CA GLU A 43 -3.53 2.66 -16.92
C GLU A 43 -3.60 1.16 -17.21
N ASN A 44 -3.11 0.72 -18.38
CA ASN A 44 -3.16 -0.69 -18.75
C ASN A 44 -2.16 -1.50 -17.92
N GLY A 45 -0.93 -1.01 -17.76
CA GLY A 45 0.07 -1.62 -16.87
C GLY A 45 -0.40 -1.62 -15.42
N LEU A 46 -0.93 -0.50 -14.93
CA LEU A 46 -1.52 -0.39 -13.59
C LEU A 46 -2.62 -1.44 -13.36
N LYS A 47 -3.59 -1.55 -14.28
CA LYS A 47 -4.66 -2.56 -14.20
C LYS A 47 -4.12 -3.98 -14.31
N SER A 48 -3.10 -4.22 -15.14
CA SER A 48 -2.48 -5.54 -15.29
C SER A 48 -1.79 -6.00 -14.02
N SER A 49 -0.98 -5.13 -13.41
CA SER A 49 -0.29 -5.44 -12.16
C SER A 49 -1.24 -5.54 -10.97
N THR A 50 -2.33 -4.76 -10.98
CA THR A 50 -3.39 -4.93 -9.98
C THR A 50 -3.97 -6.35 -10.02
N ARG A 51 -4.23 -6.91 -11.21
CA ARG A 51 -4.70 -8.31 -11.34
C ARG A 51 -3.70 -9.32 -10.82
N ILE A 52 -2.40 -9.11 -11.06
CA ILE A 52 -1.33 -9.99 -10.54
C ILE A 52 -1.36 -9.98 -9.00
N LEU A 53 -1.38 -8.80 -8.39
CA LEU A 53 -1.37 -8.65 -6.93
C LEU A 53 -2.67 -9.19 -6.30
N GLN A 54 -3.82 -8.95 -6.94
CA GLN A 54 -5.10 -9.54 -6.51
C GLN A 54 -5.06 -11.07 -6.56
N GLY A 55 -4.45 -11.67 -7.59
CA GLY A 55 -4.27 -13.13 -7.67
C GLY A 55 -3.50 -13.69 -6.47
N ILE A 56 -2.40 -13.02 -6.09
CA ILE A 56 -1.61 -13.42 -4.91
C ILE A 56 -2.44 -13.29 -3.62
N ILE A 57 -3.19 -12.20 -3.46
CA ILE A 57 -4.07 -12.00 -2.30
C ILE A 57 -5.13 -13.11 -2.23
N THR A 58 -5.78 -13.42 -3.35
CA THR A 58 -6.80 -14.47 -3.44
C THR A 58 -6.21 -15.82 -3.07
N GLU A 59 -5.03 -16.17 -3.58
CA GLU A 59 -4.33 -17.42 -3.22
C GLU A 59 -4.11 -17.52 -1.70
N GLN A 60 -3.68 -16.44 -1.05
CA GLN A 60 -3.49 -16.45 0.40
C GLN A 60 -4.82 -16.63 1.16
N VAL A 61 -5.91 -16.04 0.65
CA VAL A 61 -7.25 -16.22 1.23
C VAL A 61 -7.74 -17.65 1.05
N GLU A 62 -7.51 -18.27 -0.10
CA GLU A 62 -7.84 -19.67 -0.39
C GLU A 62 -7.05 -20.65 0.50
N LEU A 63 -5.83 -20.28 0.90
CA LEU A 63 -5.04 -21.01 1.90
C LEU A 63 -5.56 -20.81 3.35
N GLY A 64 -6.65 -20.08 3.54
CA GLY A 64 -7.32 -19.89 4.83
C GLY A 64 -6.88 -18.64 5.61
N ILE A 65 -6.05 -17.78 5.01
CA ILE A 65 -5.65 -16.52 5.65
C ILE A 65 -6.76 -15.49 5.44
N SER A 66 -7.42 -15.06 6.53
CA SER A 66 -8.40 -13.98 6.44
C SER A 66 -7.79 -12.74 5.76
N SER A 67 -8.51 -12.12 4.83
CA SER A 67 -8.07 -10.87 4.17
C SER A 67 -7.79 -9.74 5.17
N LYS A 68 -8.43 -9.76 6.35
CA LYS A 68 -8.17 -8.85 7.48
C LYS A 68 -6.82 -9.07 8.17
N ARG A 69 -6.13 -10.16 7.85
CA ARG A 69 -4.78 -10.48 8.30
C ARG A 69 -3.72 -10.23 7.24
N ILE A 70 -4.11 -9.75 6.06
CA ILE A 70 -3.22 -9.42 4.95
C ILE A 70 -2.97 -7.92 4.95
N ILE A 71 -1.69 -7.54 4.93
CA ILE A 71 -1.26 -6.16 4.69
C ILE A 71 -0.55 -6.16 3.34
N LEU A 72 -1.03 -5.31 2.42
CA LEU A 72 -0.36 -5.09 1.14
C LEU A 72 0.52 -3.85 1.25
N GLY A 73 1.82 -4.00 1.04
CA GLY A 73 2.79 -2.92 1.22
C GLY A 73 3.82 -2.83 0.12
N GLY A 74 4.32 -1.62 -0.12
CA GLY A 74 5.42 -1.41 -1.04
C GLY A 74 6.08 -0.04 -0.97
N PHE A 75 7.24 0.05 -1.61
CA PHE A 75 8.03 1.25 -1.75
C PHE A 75 7.97 1.76 -3.20
N SER A 76 7.95 3.09 -3.40
CA SER A 76 7.98 3.73 -4.71
C SER A 76 6.88 3.18 -5.64
N GLN A 77 7.22 2.55 -6.76
CA GLN A 77 6.23 1.91 -7.63
C GLN A 77 5.40 0.83 -6.92
N GLY A 78 5.99 0.08 -6.00
CA GLY A 78 5.28 -0.93 -5.23
C GLY A 78 4.25 -0.32 -4.27
N GLY A 79 4.51 0.86 -3.71
CA GLY A 79 3.54 1.56 -2.86
C GLY A 79 2.39 2.18 -3.67
N VAL A 80 2.67 2.66 -4.89
CA VAL A 80 1.65 3.06 -5.87
C VAL A 80 0.70 1.89 -6.14
N MET A 81 1.26 0.70 -6.43
CA MET A 81 0.49 -0.51 -6.66
C MET A 81 -0.26 -1.00 -5.41
N SER A 82 0.32 -0.81 -4.22
CA SER A 82 -0.31 -1.17 -2.95
C SER A 82 -1.54 -0.32 -2.67
N LEU A 83 -1.44 1.00 -2.90
CA LEU A 83 -2.58 1.92 -2.82
C LEU A 83 -3.66 1.52 -3.82
N LEU A 84 -3.33 1.43 -5.11
CA LEU A 84 -4.31 1.11 -6.15
C LEU A 84 -5.03 -0.21 -5.86
N THR A 85 -4.25 -1.29 -5.67
CA THR A 85 -4.80 -2.63 -5.47
C THR A 85 -5.62 -2.73 -4.19
N GLY A 86 -5.11 -2.21 -3.07
CA GLY A 86 -5.81 -2.30 -1.78
C GLY A 86 -7.09 -1.47 -1.75
N LEU A 87 -7.10 -0.28 -2.38
CA LEU A 87 -8.25 0.62 -2.42
C LEU A 87 -9.37 0.12 -3.34
N THR A 88 -9.02 -0.59 -4.42
CA THR A 88 -9.98 -1.11 -5.41
C THR A 88 -10.20 -2.62 -5.29
N SER A 89 -9.71 -3.26 -4.23
CA SER A 89 -9.90 -4.69 -3.98
C SER A 89 -11.37 -5.01 -3.71
N GLU A 90 -11.84 -6.16 -4.18
CA GLU A 90 -13.15 -6.71 -3.80
C GLU A 90 -13.16 -7.14 -2.32
N MET A 91 -11.99 -7.43 -1.75
CA MET A 91 -11.78 -7.81 -0.37
C MET A 91 -11.07 -6.70 0.40
N SER A 92 -11.71 -6.19 1.45
CA SER A 92 -11.08 -5.19 2.33
C SER A 92 -9.98 -5.83 3.17
N LEU A 93 -8.74 -5.34 2.99
CA LEU A 93 -7.55 -5.90 3.62
C LEU A 93 -7.41 -5.48 5.09
N GLY A 94 -6.41 -6.05 5.78
CA GLY A 94 -6.00 -5.65 7.14
C GLY A 94 -5.22 -4.34 7.18
N GLY A 95 -4.59 -3.97 6.07
CA GLY A 95 -3.93 -2.69 5.93
C GLY A 95 -3.26 -2.49 4.56
N ILE A 96 -2.94 -1.25 4.26
CA ILE A 96 -2.19 -0.83 3.07
C ILE A 96 -0.97 -0.04 3.53
N VAL A 97 0.21 -0.28 2.95
CA VAL A 97 1.44 0.46 3.24
C VAL A 97 2.00 1.03 1.94
N ALA A 98 2.29 2.34 1.94
CA ALA A 98 2.91 3.02 0.81
C ALA A 98 4.06 3.90 1.30
N LEU A 99 5.29 3.54 0.91
CA LEU A 99 6.49 4.27 1.29
C LEU A 99 7.05 5.01 0.08
N SER A 100 7.27 6.31 0.20
CA SER A 100 7.80 7.18 -0.86
C SER A 100 7.06 7.00 -2.20
N SER A 101 5.73 7.13 -2.16
CA SER A 101 4.81 6.80 -3.26
C SER A 101 3.77 7.89 -3.51
N TYR A 102 2.88 7.65 -4.47
CA TYR A 102 1.72 8.48 -4.76
C TYR A 102 0.51 7.62 -5.15
N LEU A 103 -0.68 8.20 -5.09
CA LEU A 103 -1.92 7.57 -5.56
C LEU A 103 -2.05 7.79 -7.08
N PRO A 104 -2.12 6.71 -7.88
CA PRO A 104 -2.32 6.81 -9.32
C PRO A 104 -3.81 6.96 -9.65
N MET A 105 -4.13 7.31 -10.89
CA MET A 105 -5.48 7.30 -11.46
C MET A 105 -6.50 8.05 -10.59
N ARG A 106 -6.09 9.19 -10.02
CA ARG A 106 -6.77 9.88 -8.90
C ARG A 106 -8.27 10.08 -9.09
N ASP A 107 -8.67 10.51 -10.28
CA ASP A 107 -10.06 10.75 -10.61
C ASP A 107 -10.86 9.43 -10.64
N GLN A 108 -10.30 8.38 -11.24
CA GLN A 108 -10.95 7.07 -11.35
C GLN A 108 -10.97 6.35 -10.00
N VAL A 109 -9.85 6.32 -9.26
CA VAL A 109 -9.75 5.59 -7.98
C VAL A 109 -10.74 6.12 -6.97
N SER A 110 -10.95 7.44 -6.93
CA SER A 110 -11.94 8.05 -6.04
C SER A 110 -13.37 7.48 -6.22
N LEU A 111 -13.72 7.05 -7.45
CA LEU A 111 -15.00 6.46 -7.81
C LEU A 111 -15.05 4.93 -7.56
N MET A 112 -13.90 4.29 -7.48
CA MET A 112 -13.77 2.84 -7.29
C MET A 112 -13.67 2.40 -5.82
N ILE A 113 -13.37 3.33 -4.90
CA ILE A 113 -13.25 3.02 -3.47
C ILE A 113 -14.63 2.71 -2.86
N THR A 114 -14.81 1.46 -2.45
CA THR A 114 -16.00 1.00 -1.70
C THR A 114 -15.98 1.49 -0.25
N ASP A 115 -17.15 1.54 0.40
CA ASP A 115 -17.24 1.91 1.82
C ASP A 115 -16.45 0.96 2.74
N ALA A 116 -16.32 -0.31 2.37
CA ALA A 116 -15.49 -1.27 3.09
C ALA A 116 -14.00 -0.90 3.00
N ASN A 117 -13.53 -0.49 1.82
CA ASN A 117 -12.13 -0.15 1.61
C ASN A 117 -11.74 1.21 2.20
N ARG A 118 -12.68 2.15 2.39
CA ARG A 118 -12.44 3.40 3.14
C ARG A 118 -12.01 3.12 4.59
N LYS A 119 -12.47 1.99 5.15
CA LYS A 119 -12.14 1.54 6.51
C LYS A 119 -10.86 0.70 6.59
N THR A 120 -10.23 0.39 5.45
CA THR A 120 -8.93 -0.29 5.46
C THR A 120 -7.87 0.71 5.94
N PRO A 121 -7.12 0.43 7.02
CA PRO A 121 -6.09 1.34 7.51
C PRO A 121 -4.95 1.49 6.50
N ILE A 122 -4.51 2.72 6.27
CA ILE A 122 -3.44 3.05 5.33
C ILE A 122 -2.28 3.70 6.09
N PHE A 123 -1.09 3.14 5.95
CA PHE A 123 0.16 3.77 6.35
C PHE A 123 0.82 4.40 5.14
N MET A 124 1.19 5.67 5.26
CA MET A 124 1.95 6.38 4.25
C MET A 124 3.16 7.04 4.91
N GLY A 125 4.35 6.67 4.45
CA GLY A 125 5.63 7.23 4.89
C GLY A 125 6.34 7.90 3.72
N HIS A 126 6.96 9.06 3.95
CA HIS A 126 7.62 9.80 2.86
C HIS A 126 8.78 10.65 3.36
N GLY A 127 9.92 10.58 2.67
CA GLY A 127 11.04 11.49 2.91
C GLY A 127 10.77 12.90 2.37
N LYS A 128 11.06 13.94 3.16
CA LYS A 128 10.78 15.33 2.77
C LYS A 128 11.71 15.83 1.66
N GLU A 129 12.89 15.22 1.54
CA GLU A 129 13.92 15.56 0.58
C GLU A 129 13.95 14.58 -0.61
N ASP A 130 12.89 13.78 -0.82
CA ASP A 130 12.79 12.83 -1.94
C ASP A 130 12.87 13.55 -3.30
N PRO A 131 13.95 13.31 -4.09
CA PRO A 131 14.15 13.97 -5.38
C PRO A 131 13.47 13.21 -6.54
N VAL A 132 12.98 11.99 -6.32
CA VAL A 132 12.42 11.10 -7.36
C VAL A 132 10.91 11.14 -7.32
N VAL A 133 10.31 10.80 -6.17
CA VAL A 133 8.89 10.89 -5.92
C VAL A 133 8.69 12.06 -4.99
N LYS A 134 8.50 13.25 -5.56
CA LYS A 134 8.47 14.52 -4.79
C LYS A 134 7.52 14.41 -3.60
N HIS A 135 7.95 14.84 -2.42
CA HIS A 135 7.15 14.81 -1.19
C HIS A 135 5.71 15.39 -1.36
N ALA A 136 5.57 16.47 -2.14
CA ALA A 136 4.28 17.07 -2.48
C ALA A 136 3.29 16.08 -3.13
N TRP A 137 3.79 15.04 -3.79
CA TRP A 137 3.00 14.00 -4.45
C TRP A 137 2.38 13.03 -3.45
N GLY A 138 3.14 12.69 -2.40
CA GLY A 138 2.64 11.97 -1.24
C GLY A 138 1.57 12.78 -0.51
N ILE A 139 1.82 14.07 -0.26
CA ILE A 139 0.85 15.00 0.36
C ILE A 139 -0.46 15.06 -0.44
N MET A 140 -0.39 15.29 -1.76
CA MET A 140 -1.59 15.31 -2.61
C MET A 140 -2.38 14.01 -2.54
N SER A 141 -1.68 12.88 -2.45
CA SER A 141 -2.30 11.56 -2.36
C SER A 141 -3.00 11.37 -1.02
N ARG A 142 -2.33 11.72 0.08
CA ARG A 142 -2.90 11.73 1.43
C ARG A 142 -4.16 12.59 1.48
N ASP A 143 -4.10 13.82 1.00
CA ASP A 143 -5.21 14.77 1.07
C ASP A 143 -6.43 14.28 0.28
N LEU A 144 -6.19 13.66 -0.88
CA LEU A 144 -7.26 13.03 -1.65
C LEU A 144 -7.88 11.86 -0.90
N LEU A 145 -7.09 10.99 -0.28
CA LEU A 145 -7.59 9.86 0.52
C LEU A 145 -8.38 10.33 1.75
N LEU A 146 -7.90 11.36 2.45
CA LEU A 146 -8.62 11.98 3.57
C LEU A 146 -9.94 12.60 3.11
N LYS A 147 -9.98 13.27 1.95
CA LYS A 147 -11.22 13.77 1.34
C LYS A 147 -12.19 12.63 1.02
N GLN A 148 -11.67 11.46 0.66
CA GLN A 148 -12.43 10.22 0.48
C GLN A 148 -12.74 9.51 1.81
N LYS A 149 -12.50 10.13 2.97
CA LYS A 149 -12.78 9.55 4.30
C LYS A 149 -12.06 8.21 4.54
N CYS A 150 -10.91 7.99 3.90
CA CYS A 150 -10.05 6.84 4.17
C CYS A 150 -9.31 7.03 5.50
N GLU A 151 -9.06 5.93 6.23
CA GLU A 151 -8.23 5.95 7.45
C GLU A 151 -6.73 6.01 7.09
N VAL A 152 -6.17 7.22 7.03
CA VAL A 152 -4.74 7.44 6.68
C VAL A 152 -3.92 7.80 7.91
N THR A 153 -2.86 7.03 8.14
CA THR A 153 -1.73 7.35 9.04
C THR A 153 -0.59 7.89 8.17
N TRP A 154 -0.21 9.16 8.36
CA TRP A 154 0.81 9.84 7.55
C TRP A 154 2.03 10.17 8.40
N HIS A 155 3.21 9.82 7.87
CA HIS A 155 4.51 10.10 8.48
C HIS A 155 5.44 10.76 7.44
N GLU A 156 6.13 11.81 7.88
CA GLU A 156 7.15 12.52 7.09
C GLU A 156 8.47 12.41 7.82
N TYR A 157 9.57 12.21 7.08
CA TYR A 157 10.90 12.03 7.66
C TYR A 157 11.85 13.11 7.15
N ASP A 158 12.46 13.85 8.07
CA ASP A 158 13.43 14.90 7.80
C ASP A 158 14.79 14.31 7.40
N GLY A 159 15.40 14.84 6.34
CA GLY A 159 16.69 14.38 5.83
C GLY A 159 16.60 13.08 5.00
N LEU A 160 15.41 12.52 4.83
CA LEU A 160 15.20 11.30 4.05
C LEU A 160 14.89 11.64 2.59
N GLY A 161 15.69 11.09 1.68
CA GLY A 161 15.47 11.15 0.24
C GLY A 161 14.55 10.05 -0.28
N HIS A 162 14.79 9.56 -1.51
CA HIS A 162 14.08 8.40 -2.05
C HIS A 162 14.63 7.08 -1.50
N SER A 163 14.42 6.84 -0.21
CA SER A 163 14.94 5.66 0.50
C SER A 163 14.06 5.30 1.70
N VAL A 164 14.53 4.37 2.51
CA VAL A 164 13.91 3.94 3.76
C VAL A 164 14.99 3.94 4.85
N ASP A 165 14.66 4.45 6.03
CA ASP A 165 15.58 4.50 7.16
C ASP A 165 15.06 3.70 8.38
N PRO A 166 15.89 3.52 9.43
CA PRO A 166 15.46 2.79 10.62
C PRO A 166 14.29 3.44 11.37
N GLU A 167 14.13 4.76 11.32
CA GLU A 167 13.03 5.45 12.00
C GLU A 167 11.69 5.12 11.33
N GLU A 168 11.66 5.14 10.00
CA GLU A 168 10.51 4.75 9.20
C GLU A 168 10.14 3.28 9.43
N ILE A 169 11.13 2.39 9.43
CA ILE A 169 10.91 0.96 9.69
C ILE A 169 10.35 0.72 11.11
N ASN A 170 10.90 1.36 12.14
CA ASN A 170 10.42 1.20 13.52
C ASN A 170 8.99 1.72 13.69
N THR A 171 8.63 2.76 12.95
CA THR A 171 7.27 3.33 12.97
C THR A 171 6.29 2.43 12.24
N LEU A 172 6.69 1.91 11.07
CA LEU A 172 5.93 0.92 10.32
C LEU A 172 5.71 -0.38 11.11
N GLU A 173 6.74 -0.89 11.78
CA GLU A 173 6.65 -2.10 12.61
C GLU A 173 5.58 -1.96 13.70
N ARG A 174 5.60 -0.85 14.44
CA ARG A 174 4.60 -0.55 15.47
C ARG A 174 3.20 -0.46 14.88
N TRP A 175 3.06 0.16 13.71
CA TRP A 175 1.79 0.25 13.01
C TRP A 175 1.28 -1.14 12.61
N ILE A 176 2.11 -1.97 11.96
CA ILE A 176 1.75 -3.36 11.58
C ILE A 176 1.33 -4.18 12.80
N ALA A 177 2.11 -4.09 13.89
CA ALA A 177 1.82 -4.82 15.13
C ALA A 177 0.45 -4.46 15.72
N SER A 178 0.05 -3.19 15.64
CA SER A 178 -1.27 -2.73 16.11
C SER A 178 -2.44 -3.27 15.26
N ARG A 179 -2.22 -3.59 13.98
CA ARG A 179 -3.25 -4.10 13.06
C ARG A 179 -3.37 -5.61 13.08
N LEU A 180 -2.27 -6.32 13.32
CA LEU A 180 -2.21 -7.77 13.36
C LEU A 180 -2.18 -8.34 14.79
N ALA A 181 -2.55 -7.56 15.80
CA ALA A 181 -2.75 -8.08 17.14
C ALA A 181 -3.84 -9.18 17.15
N PRO A 182 -3.69 -10.25 17.94
CA PRO A 182 -4.76 -11.23 18.11
C PRO A 182 -6.00 -10.54 18.69
N GLU A 183 -7.19 -10.91 18.22
CA GLU A 183 -8.43 -10.44 18.84
C GLU A 183 -8.40 -10.78 20.33
N LYS A 184 -8.66 -9.79 21.20
CA LYS A 184 -8.91 -10.07 22.60
C LYS A 184 -10.18 -10.92 22.65
N GLY A 185 -10.04 -12.21 22.98
CA GLY A 185 -11.18 -13.09 23.20
C GLY A 185 -12.15 -12.48 24.23
N PRO A 186 -13.44 -12.86 24.21
CA PRO A 186 -14.42 -12.32 25.14
C PRO A 186 -13.91 -12.57 26.56
N ALA A 187 -13.96 -11.52 27.40
CA ALA A 187 -13.56 -11.60 28.80
C ALA A 187 -14.33 -12.76 29.44
N GLY A 188 -13.61 -13.84 29.75
CA GLY A 188 -14.20 -15.03 30.35
C GLY A 188 -14.90 -14.64 31.63
N SER A 189 -16.23 -14.75 31.65
CA SER A 189 -17.03 -14.63 32.86
C SER A 189 -16.52 -15.68 33.85
N SER A 190 -15.85 -15.23 34.92
CA SER A 190 -15.52 -16.10 36.04
C SER A 190 -16.82 -16.59 36.65
N LYS A 191 -17.21 -17.84 36.38
CA LYS A 191 -18.12 -18.55 37.26
C LYS A 191 -17.31 -18.96 38.47
N SER A 192 -17.50 -18.24 39.57
CA SER A 192 -17.15 -18.71 40.89
C SER A 192 -18.09 -19.88 41.23
N GLU A 193 -17.53 -21.07 41.35
CA GLU A 193 -18.19 -22.18 42.03
C GLU A 193 -18.21 -21.89 43.53
N LEU A 194 -19.41 -21.80 44.09
CA LEU A 194 -19.77 -22.23 45.44
C LEU A 194 -21.11 -22.97 45.35
#